data_AF-A0A914UVA7-F1
#
_entry.id   AF-A0A914UVA7-F1
#
_cell.length_a   1.000
_cell.length_b   1.000
_cell.length_c   1.000
_cell.angle_alpha   90.00
_cell.angle_beta   90.00
_cell.angle_gamma   90.00
#
_symmetry.space_group_name_H-M   'P 1'
#
loop_
_entity.id
_entity.type
_entity.pdbx_description
1 polymer ?
#
loop_
_entity_poly.entity_id
_entity_poly.type
_entity_poly.pdbx_seq_one_letter_code
_entity_poly.pdbx_strand_id
1 'polypeptide(L)'
;ESVQRECSSRESDIDELMMAVIELERVGANAELVDDDATFRAANAVIEGVRERLRALQPSVSACLQAADDVCQNGADILSPEEFHSLRKHRDQLKDANHKLHKHTDVASDRLRVASDVFDQFDAQTSAFQLWMNDTNREISELQAASGDHRRLRECQAKAQSITKDVVSHADQLKALRSLAARIHDELRGYTAEVNALRQNRQMPPLEYKTGQVGATVGRLQEEYEALSRRCDQLHNLHTVVEDLSNRYQSQVSGAKEWLSKLDVEIAAAAKEPTSSDPADIQRQLEAIRALNARMVEERRRLDEARAAGQDLLTAVDGTDGHGQQTDELTNEWGNMEERYKLVTESLQNHANALQALHTQSQGVREGMDDMLEWLGATENGLNVAKPLPLDKEKLAEEVCLWVEGRELSEWSLLIPLEACSSVSIFIS
;
A
#
# COMPACT_ATOMS: atom_id res chain seq x y z
N GLU A 1 64.15 -59.54 -42.15
CA GLU A 1 64.37 -58.18 -42.68
C GLU A 1 63.12 -57.47 -43.18
N SER A 2 62.30 -58.03 -44.10
CA SER A 2 61.10 -57.33 -44.60
C SER A 2 60.05 -57.05 -43.50
N VAL A 3 59.72 -58.07 -42.71
CA VAL A 3 58.72 -57.97 -41.61
C VAL A 3 59.20 -57.07 -40.47
N GLN A 4 60.51 -57.03 -40.20
CA GLN A 4 61.10 -56.20 -39.15
C GLN A 4 61.10 -54.72 -39.53
N ARG A 5 61.39 -54.38 -40.79
CA ARG A 5 61.22 -53.00 -41.32
C ARG A 5 59.76 -52.57 -41.31
N GLU A 6 58.85 -53.50 -41.62
CA GLU A 6 57.41 -53.24 -41.57
C GLU A 6 56.95 -53.00 -40.12
N CYS A 7 57.41 -53.78 -39.15
CA CYS A 7 57.15 -53.57 -37.72
C CYS A 7 57.57 -52.16 -37.26
N SER A 8 58.82 -51.75 -37.53
CA SER A 8 59.30 -50.41 -37.16
C SER A 8 58.56 -49.29 -37.88
N SER A 9 58.13 -49.51 -39.13
CA SER A 9 57.29 -48.55 -39.85
C SER A 9 55.92 -48.39 -39.18
N ARG A 10 55.29 -49.49 -38.73
CA ARG A 10 54.01 -49.44 -38.04
C ARG A 10 54.11 -48.84 -36.64
N GLU A 11 55.21 -49.09 -35.92
CA GLU A 11 55.47 -48.39 -34.65
C GLU A 11 55.57 -46.87 -34.86
N SER A 12 56.26 -46.41 -35.92
CA SER A 12 56.32 -44.99 -36.27
C SER A 12 54.94 -44.41 -36.62
N ASP A 13 54.13 -45.13 -37.41
CA ASP A 13 52.75 -44.72 -37.76
C ASP A 13 51.86 -44.61 -36.51
N ILE A 14 52.01 -45.54 -35.55
CA ILE A 14 51.29 -45.52 -34.27
C ILE A 14 51.72 -44.32 -33.41
N ASP A 15 53.02 -44.04 -33.34
CA ASP A 15 53.55 -42.93 -32.55
C ASP A 15 53.13 -41.56 -33.10
N GLU A 16 53.06 -41.39 -34.42
CA GLU A 16 52.54 -40.18 -35.06
C GLU A 16 51.05 -39.95 -34.73
N LEU A 17 50.23 -41.00 -34.85
CA LEU A 17 48.81 -40.93 -34.51
C LEU A 17 48.61 -40.73 -33.00
N MET A 18 49.45 -41.34 -32.17
CA MET A 18 49.45 -41.10 -30.73
C MET A 18 49.70 -39.62 -30.44
N MET A 19 50.73 -39.00 -31.05
CA MET A 19 51.00 -37.57 -30.86
C MET A 19 49.82 -36.68 -31.27
N ALA A 20 49.11 -37.02 -32.34
CA ALA A 20 47.89 -36.32 -32.74
C ALA A 20 46.77 -36.44 -31.69
N VAL A 21 46.56 -37.64 -31.13
CA VAL A 21 45.60 -37.90 -30.04
C VAL A 21 45.99 -37.12 -28.78
N ILE A 22 47.27 -37.08 -28.43
CA ILE A 22 47.80 -36.32 -27.29
C ILE A 22 47.50 -34.82 -27.43
N GLU A 23 47.74 -34.25 -28.61
CA GLU A 23 47.51 -32.81 -28.83
C GLU A 23 46.02 -32.46 -28.77
N LEU A 24 45.15 -33.32 -29.31
CA LEU A 24 43.70 -33.16 -29.22
C LEU A 24 43.20 -33.25 -27.77
N GLU A 25 43.72 -34.19 -26.98
CA GLU A 25 43.42 -34.29 -25.55
C GLU A 25 43.84 -33.01 -24.82
N ARG A 26 45.00 -32.44 -25.15
CA ARG A 26 45.48 -31.18 -24.55
C ARG A 26 44.57 -30.00 -24.88
N VAL A 27 44.13 -29.90 -26.14
CA VAL A 27 43.19 -28.85 -26.58
C VAL A 27 41.86 -28.97 -25.83
N GLY A 28 41.28 -30.17 -25.76
CA GLY A 28 40.03 -30.40 -25.02
C GLY A 28 40.15 -30.15 -23.52
N ALA A 29 41.29 -30.53 -22.92
CA ALA A 29 41.54 -30.32 -21.51
C ALA A 29 41.67 -28.83 -21.13
N ASN A 30 41.99 -27.95 -22.08
CA ASN A 30 42.10 -26.50 -21.86
C ASN A 30 40.79 -25.73 -22.07
N ALA A 31 39.69 -26.42 -22.37
CA ALA A 31 38.36 -25.83 -22.53
C ALA A 31 37.72 -25.47 -21.18
N GLU A 32 38.29 -24.48 -20.49
CA GLU A 32 37.76 -23.93 -19.24
C GLU A 32 36.41 -23.23 -19.48
N LEU A 33 35.48 -23.47 -18.56
CA LEU A 33 34.12 -22.94 -18.66
C LEU A 33 33.73 -22.30 -17.33
N VAL A 34 33.16 -21.11 -17.44
CA VAL A 34 32.41 -20.44 -16.38
C VAL A 34 30.95 -20.37 -16.83
N ASP A 35 30.02 -20.27 -15.90
CA ASP A 35 28.58 -20.13 -16.19
C ASP A 35 28.26 -18.71 -16.72
N ASP A 36 28.81 -18.39 -17.89
CA ASP A 36 28.59 -17.19 -18.70
C ASP A 36 28.58 -17.53 -20.21
N ASP A 37 27.86 -16.74 -21.01
CA ASP A 37 27.63 -16.98 -22.44
C ASP A 37 28.91 -16.91 -23.30
N ALA A 38 29.94 -16.17 -22.89
CA ALA A 38 31.18 -16.07 -23.65
C ALA A 38 32.04 -17.33 -23.47
N THR A 39 32.24 -17.77 -22.24
CA THR A 39 33.05 -18.97 -21.95
C THR A 39 32.31 -20.26 -22.33
N PHE A 40 30.98 -20.30 -22.20
CA PHE A 40 30.16 -21.42 -22.70
C PHE A 40 30.33 -21.63 -24.21
N ARG A 41 30.21 -20.56 -25.01
CA ARG A 41 30.40 -20.64 -26.47
C ARG A 41 31.83 -21.02 -26.86
N ALA A 42 32.83 -20.49 -26.15
CA ALA A 42 34.23 -20.83 -26.39
C ALA A 42 34.51 -22.32 -26.10
N ALA A 43 34.05 -22.84 -24.96
CA ALA A 43 34.19 -24.24 -24.58
C ALA A 43 33.49 -25.18 -25.58
N ASN A 44 32.26 -24.84 -26.00
CA ASN A 44 31.50 -25.61 -26.98
C ASN A 44 32.23 -25.66 -28.34
N ALA A 45 32.75 -24.54 -28.83
CA ALA A 45 33.52 -24.49 -30.07
C ALA A 45 34.80 -25.35 -30.00
N VAL A 46 35.51 -25.34 -28.87
CA VAL A 46 36.72 -26.16 -28.67
C VAL A 46 36.40 -27.65 -28.67
N ILE A 47 35.37 -28.07 -27.93
CA ILE A 47 35.01 -29.48 -27.78
C ILE A 47 34.43 -30.06 -29.06
N GLU A 48 33.57 -29.32 -29.78
CA GLU A 48 33.11 -29.73 -31.11
C GLU A 48 34.25 -29.79 -32.12
N GLY A 49 35.19 -28.85 -32.06
CA GLY A 49 36.39 -28.88 -32.90
C GLY A 49 37.28 -30.10 -32.64
N VAL A 50 37.44 -30.50 -31.37
CA VAL A 50 38.15 -31.73 -31.00
C VAL A 50 37.36 -32.96 -31.46
N ARG A 51 36.04 -32.99 -31.26
CA ARG A 51 35.15 -34.07 -31.67
C ARG A 51 35.24 -34.36 -33.17
N GLU A 52 35.19 -33.31 -33.99
CA GLU A 52 35.25 -33.43 -35.45
C GLU A 52 36.62 -33.92 -35.92
N ARG A 53 37.70 -33.40 -35.32
CA ARG A 53 39.07 -33.86 -35.64
C ARG A 53 39.30 -35.31 -35.22
N LEU A 54 38.75 -35.76 -34.10
CA LEU A 54 38.82 -37.17 -33.68
C LEU A 54 38.05 -38.08 -34.65
N ARG A 55 36.85 -37.68 -35.08
CA ARG A 55 36.09 -38.41 -36.11
C ARG A 55 36.85 -38.49 -37.43
N ALA A 56 37.54 -37.43 -37.83
CA ALA A 56 38.37 -37.42 -39.02
C ALA A 56 39.62 -38.33 -38.90
N LEU A 57 40.19 -38.45 -37.69
CA LEU A 57 41.34 -39.34 -37.42
C LEU A 57 40.94 -40.82 -37.29
N GLN A 58 39.69 -41.12 -36.97
CA GLN A 58 39.22 -42.47 -36.69
C GLN A 58 39.49 -43.51 -37.79
N PRO A 59 39.34 -43.22 -39.10
CA PRO A 59 39.68 -44.16 -40.16
C PRO A 59 41.17 -44.50 -40.19
N SER A 60 42.04 -43.50 -39.99
CA SER A 60 43.50 -43.68 -39.97
C SER A 60 43.95 -44.49 -38.76
N VAL A 61 43.37 -44.23 -37.58
CA VAL A 61 43.62 -45.02 -36.37
C VAL A 61 43.16 -46.46 -36.57
N SER A 62 41.97 -46.68 -37.12
CA SER A 62 41.44 -48.04 -37.36
C SER A 62 42.29 -48.83 -38.34
N ALA A 63 42.72 -48.20 -39.43
CA ALA A 63 43.61 -48.82 -40.43
C ALA A 63 44.99 -49.14 -39.84
N CYS A 64 45.56 -48.25 -39.02
CA CYS A 64 46.84 -48.45 -38.36
C CYS A 64 46.79 -49.60 -37.33
N LEU A 65 45.73 -49.67 -36.52
CA LEU A 65 45.51 -50.76 -35.57
C LEU A 65 45.34 -52.11 -36.30
N GLN A 66 44.58 -52.15 -37.40
CA GLN A 66 44.40 -53.36 -38.20
C GLN A 66 45.71 -53.82 -38.85
N ALA A 67 46.49 -52.89 -39.42
CA ALA A 67 47.80 -53.21 -39.99
C ALA A 67 48.78 -53.73 -38.93
N ALA A 68 48.76 -53.18 -37.71
CA ALA A 68 49.56 -53.68 -36.59
C ALA A 68 49.11 -55.09 -36.14
N ASP A 69 47.80 -55.38 -36.15
CA ASP A 69 47.25 -56.70 -35.86
C ASP A 69 47.65 -57.72 -36.95
N ASP A 70 47.63 -57.34 -38.22
CA ASP A 70 48.06 -58.19 -39.34
C ASP A 70 49.55 -58.54 -39.27
N VAL A 71 50.41 -57.58 -38.87
CA VAL A 71 51.85 -57.82 -38.63
C VAL A 71 52.05 -58.75 -37.43
N CYS A 72 51.26 -58.59 -36.36
CA CYS A 72 51.30 -59.49 -35.20
C CYS A 72 50.84 -60.92 -35.56
N GLN A 73 49.86 -61.08 -36.44
CA GLN A 73 49.33 -62.40 -36.85
C GLN A 73 50.26 -63.11 -37.84
N ASN A 74 50.78 -62.39 -38.84
CA ASN A 74 51.59 -62.97 -39.92
C ASN A 74 53.09 -63.04 -39.59
N GLY A 75 53.55 -62.23 -38.64
CA GLY A 75 54.97 -62.10 -38.25
C GLY A 75 55.35 -62.85 -36.97
N ALA A 76 54.45 -63.63 -36.37
CA ALA A 76 54.65 -64.28 -35.06
C ALA A 76 55.88 -65.20 -34.99
N ASP A 77 56.25 -65.84 -36.10
CA ASP A 77 57.41 -66.75 -36.18
C ASP A 77 58.73 -66.06 -36.54
N ILE A 78 58.70 -64.78 -36.94
CA ILE A 78 59.83 -64.04 -37.55
C ILE A 78 60.28 -62.85 -36.68
N LEU A 79 59.38 -62.29 -35.86
CA LEU A 79 59.67 -61.17 -34.96
C LEU A 79 60.35 -61.65 -33.67
N SER A 80 61.23 -60.80 -33.11
CA SER A 80 61.72 -61.06 -31.76
C SER A 80 60.59 -60.87 -30.73
N PRO A 81 60.63 -61.57 -29.58
CA PRO A 81 59.65 -61.36 -28.52
C PRO A 81 59.55 -59.90 -28.09
N GLU A 82 60.67 -59.16 -28.04
CA GLU A 82 60.68 -57.76 -27.61
C GLU A 82 59.93 -56.83 -28.59
N GLU A 83 60.18 -56.98 -29.89
CA GLU A 83 59.51 -56.20 -30.95
C GLU A 83 58.00 -56.50 -31.00
N PHE A 84 57.62 -57.78 -30.85
CA PHE A 84 56.22 -58.18 -30.79
C PHE A 84 55.49 -57.56 -29.59
N HIS A 85 56.10 -57.57 -28.39
CA HIS A 85 55.51 -56.97 -27.21
C HIS A 85 55.46 -55.44 -27.28
N SER A 86 56.48 -54.80 -27.88
CA SER A 86 56.55 -53.35 -28.10
C SER A 86 55.42 -52.86 -29.00
N LEU A 87 55.29 -53.42 -30.21
CA LEU A 87 54.25 -53.05 -31.17
C LEU A 87 52.85 -53.27 -30.58
N ARG A 88 52.62 -54.40 -29.91
CA ARG A 88 51.34 -54.70 -29.26
C ARG A 88 51.00 -53.71 -28.16
N LYS A 89 52.00 -53.31 -27.35
CA LYS A 89 51.85 -52.31 -26.30
C LYS A 89 51.51 -50.94 -26.88
N HIS A 90 52.24 -50.46 -27.90
CA HIS A 90 51.97 -49.17 -28.54
C HIS A 90 50.57 -49.16 -29.20
N ARG A 91 50.20 -50.26 -29.88
CA ARG A 91 48.85 -50.46 -30.43
C ARG A 91 47.77 -50.35 -29.35
N ASP A 92 47.92 -51.07 -28.24
CA ASP A 92 46.94 -51.06 -27.14
C ASP A 92 46.84 -49.68 -26.48
N GLN A 93 47.98 -49.00 -26.30
CA GLN A 93 48.01 -47.64 -25.82
C GLN A 93 47.26 -46.68 -26.74
N LEU A 94 47.48 -46.75 -28.07
CA LEU A 94 46.80 -45.88 -29.04
C LEU A 94 45.30 -46.16 -29.05
N LYS A 95 44.91 -47.44 -29.05
CA LYS A 95 43.52 -47.87 -29.02
C LYS A 95 42.81 -47.35 -27.76
N ASP A 96 43.42 -47.54 -26.59
CA ASP A 96 42.84 -47.11 -25.32
C ASP A 96 42.78 -45.60 -25.18
N ALA A 97 43.85 -44.89 -25.57
CA ALA A 97 43.89 -43.42 -25.51
C ALA A 97 42.86 -42.80 -26.46
N ASN A 98 42.78 -43.28 -27.71
CA ASN A 98 41.81 -42.80 -28.69
C ASN A 98 40.37 -43.09 -28.24
N HIS A 99 40.10 -44.31 -27.75
CA HIS A 99 38.77 -44.67 -27.26
C HIS A 99 38.33 -43.82 -26.05
N LYS A 100 39.22 -43.62 -25.07
CA LYS A 100 38.94 -42.77 -23.90
C LYS A 100 38.67 -41.33 -24.31
N LEU A 101 39.51 -40.76 -25.18
CA LEU A 101 39.35 -39.40 -25.65
C LEU A 101 38.02 -39.23 -26.42
N HIS A 102 37.68 -40.14 -27.34
CA HIS A 102 36.37 -40.15 -27.99
C HIS A 102 35.22 -40.17 -26.99
N LYS A 103 35.26 -41.08 -26.01
CA LYS A 103 34.21 -41.19 -24.99
C LYS A 103 34.03 -39.89 -24.20
N HIS A 104 35.12 -39.33 -23.67
CA HIS A 104 35.07 -38.10 -22.87
C HIS A 104 34.63 -36.89 -23.70
N THR A 105 35.12 -36.76 -24.95
CA THR A 105 34.72 -35.70 -25.86
C THR A 105 33.25 -35.81 -26.30
N ASP A 106 32.76 -37.01 -26.60
CA ASP A 106 31.36 -37.25 -26.96
C ASP A 106 30.43 -36.91 -25.79
N VAL A 107 30.75 -37.36 -24.58
CA VAL A 107 29.95 -37.03 -23.38
C VAL A 107 30.00 -35.54 -23.07
N ALA A 108 31.18 -34.90 -23.15
CA ALA A 108 31.31 -33.46 -22.93
C ALA A 108 30.49 -32.65 -23.94
N SER A 109 30.54 -33.02 -25.22
CA SER A 109 29.73 -32.42 -26.30
C SER A 109 28.23 -32.59 -26.05
N ASP A 110 27.78 -33.81 -25.71
CA ASP A 110 26.37 -34.08 -25.46
C ASP A 110 25.85 -33.28 -24.25
N ARG A 111 26.66 -33.13 -23.19
CA ARG A 111 26.33 -32.28 -22.03
C ARG A 111 26.22 -30.81 -22.39
N LEU A 112 27.17 -30.27 -23.16
CA LEU A 112 27.10 -28.88 -23.62
C LEU A 112 25.88 -28.63 -24.51
N ARG A 113 25.52 -29.59 -25.37
CA ARG A 113 24.29 -29.50 -26.18
C ARG A 113 23.04 -29.46 -25.30
N VAL A 114 22.91 -30.39 -24.34
CA VAL A 114 21.77 -30.40 -23.42
C VAL A 114 21.74 -29.11 -22.58
N ALA A 115 22.89 -28.63 -22.11
CA ALA A 115 22.98 -27.37 -21.39
C ALA A 115 22.47 -26.21 -22.25
N SER A 116 22.85 -26.13 -23.53
CA SER A 116 22.38 -25.12 -24.49
C SER A 116 20.85 -25.14 -24.63
N ASP A 117 20.26 -26.32 -24.83
CA ASP A 117 18.81 -26.46 -24.95
C ASP A 117 18.07 -26.01 -23.68
N VAL A 118 18.67 -26.22 -22.50
CA VAL A 118 18.12 -25.81 -21.21
C VAL A 118 18.34 -24.31 -20.96
N PHE A 119 19.47 -23.74 -21.40
CA PHE A 119 19.71 -22.29 -21.39
C PHE A 119 18.64 -21.56 -22.21
N ASP A 120 18.35 -22.01 -23.42
CA ASP A 120 17.30 -21.41 -24.26
C ASP A 120 15.92 -21.44 -23.58
N GLN A 121 15.60 -22.55 -22.90
CA GLN A 121 14.36 -22.66 -22.12
C GLN A 121 14.36 -21.73 -20.91
N PHE A 122 15.49 -21.62 -20.21
CA PHE A 122 15.67 -20.75 -19.05
C PHE A 122 15.52 -19.28 -19.43
N ASP A 123 16.12 -18.85 -20.54
CA ASP A 123 16.06 -17.48 -21.04
C ASP A 123 14.65 -17.11 -21.52
N ALA A 124 13.98 -18.03 -22.23
CA ALA A 124 12.60 -17.84 -22.64
C ALA A 124 11.65 -17.70 -21.43
N GLN A 125 11.77 -18.58 -20.43
CA GLN A 125 10.95 -18.50 -19.22
C GLN A 125 11.29 -17.27 -18.37
N THR A 126 12.56 -16.89 -18.28
CA THR A 126 13.02 -15.70 -17.56
C THR A 126 12.40 -14.45 -18.18
N SER A 127 12.50 -14.32 -19.51
CA SER A 127 11.96 -13.16 -20.23
C SER A 127 10.43 -13.06 -20.08
N ALA A 128 9.72 -14.18 -20.21
CA ALA A 128 8.27 -14.22 -20.02
C ALA A 128 7.85 -13.84 -18.60
N PHE A 129 8.56 -14.36 -17.59
CA PHE A 129 8.30 -14.06 -16.18
C PHE A 129 8.57 -12.59 -15.85
N GLN A 130 9.66 -12.01 -16.38
CA GLN A 130 9.96 -10.58 -16.20
C GLN A 130 8.92 -9.67 -16.84
N LEU A 131 8.48 -9.97 -18.06
CA LEU A 131 7.43 -9.20 -18.73
C LEU A 131 6.14 -9.23 -17.91
N TRP A 132 5.72 -10.42 -17.47
CA TRP A 132 4.56 -10.57 -16.61
C TRP A 132 4.70 -9.80 -15.29
N MET A 133 5.85 -9.87 -14.61
CA MET A 133 6.09 -9.12 -13.37
C MET A 133 6.01 -7.61 -13.59
N ASN A 134 6.52 -7.10 -14.71
CA ASN A 134 6.48 -5.67 -15.04
C ASN A 134 5.06 -5.20 -15.33
N ASP A 135 4.30 -5.95 -16.13
CA ASP A 135 2.90 -5.64 -16.42
C ASP A 135 2.05 -5.68 -15.15
N THR A 136 2.23 -6.71 -14.30
CA THR A 136 1.52 -6.83 -13.01
C THR A 136 1.89 -5.69 -12.06
N ASN A 137 3.17 -5.30 -11.99
CA ASN A 137 3.61 -4.14 -11.20
C ASN A 137 2.98 -2.82 -11.69
N ARG A 138 2.80 -2.67 -13.02
CA ARG A 138 2.09 -1.51 -13.58
C ARG A 138 0.62 -1.52 -13.17
N GLU A 139 -0.06 -2.64 -13.33
CA GLU A 139 -1.48 -2.78 -12.93
C GLU A 139 -1.70 -2.50 -11.44
N ILE A 140 -0.82 -3.00 -10.56
CA ILE A 140 -0.88 -2.71 -9.12
C ILE A 140 -0.71 -1.20 -8.85
N SER A 141 0.20 -0.54 -9.56
CA SER A 141 0.41 0.91 -9.42
C SER A 141 -0.83 1.70 -9.86
N GLU A 142 -1.44 1.32 -10.97
CA GLU A 142 -2.68 1.93 -11.48
C GLU A 142 -3.85 1.72 -10.52
N LEU A 143 -4.00 0.51 -9.96
CA LEU A 143 -5.03 0.23 -8.96
C LEU A 143 -4.81 1.03 -7.68
N GLN A 144 -3.56 1.12 -7.21
CA GLN A 144 -3.21 1.91 -6.03
C GLN A 144 -3.59 3.39 -6.24
N ALA A 145 -3.25 3.97 -7.40
CA ALA A 145 -3.62 5.34 -7.74
C ALA A 145 -5.14 5.56 -7.80
N ALA A 146 -5.89 4.57 -8.32
CA ALA A 146 -7.35 4.61 -8.40
C ALA A 146 -8.06 4.32 -7.05
N SER A 147 -7.34 3.87 -6.02
CA SER A 147 -7.93 3.43 -4.74
C SER A 147 -8.44 4.58 -3.86
N GLY A 148 -8.12 5.83 -4.21
CA GLY A 148 -8.61 7.02 -3.50
C GLY A 148 -10.11 7.30 -3.71
N ASP A 149 -10.70 6.80 -4.80
CA ASP A 149 -12.13 6.94 -5.05
C ASP A 149 -12.93 5.83 -4.36
N HIS A 150 -13.58 6.15 -3.25
CA HIS A 150 -14.37 5.19 -2.48
C HIS A 150 -15.49 4.53 -3.30
N ARG A 151 -16.05 5.21 -4.31
CA ARG A 151 -17.15 4.65 -5.13
C ARG A 151 -16.66 3.48 -6.00
N ARG A 152 -15.38 3.50 -6.36
CA ARG A 152 -14.73 2.49 -7.21
C ARG A 152 -13.93 1.47 -6.41
N LEU A 153 -13.85 1.63 -5.08
CA LEU A 153 -13.07 0.78 -4.19
C LEU A 153 -13.41 -0.70 -4.33
N ARG A 154 -14.70 -1.06 -4.45
CA ARG A 154 -15.13 -2.47 -4.64
C ARG A 154 -14.62 -3.08 -5.95
N GLU A 155 -14.62 -2.31 -7.03
CA GLU A 155 -14.09 -2.76 -8.32
C GLU A 155 -12.57 -2.92 -8.24
N CYS A 156 -11.88 -1.97 -7.58
CA CYS A 156 -10.44 -2.04 -7.34
C CYS A 156 -10.06 -3.24 -6.47
N GLN A 157 -10.83 -3.53 -5.42
CA GLN A 157 -10.66 -4.71 -4.56
C GLN A 157 -10.83 -6.02 -5.34
N ALA A 158 -11.87 -6.14 -6.16
CA ALA A 158 -12.10 -7.34 -6.96
C ALA A 158 -10.94 -7.60 -7.94
N LYS A 159 -10.41 -6.54 -8.58
CA LYS A 159 -9.23 -6.63 -9.45
C LYS A 159 -7.97 -7.00 -8.66
N ALA A 160 -7.74 -6.36 -7.51
CA ALA A 160 -6.58 -6.67 -6.65
C ALA A 160 -6.62 -8.12 -6.13
N GLN A 161 -7.79 -8.66 -5.82
CA GLN A 161 -7.97 -10.08 -5.46
C GLN A 161 -7.62 -11.02 -6.63
N SER A 162 -8.04 -10.67 -7.87
CA SER A 162 -7.67 -11.43 -9.06
C SER A 162 -6.15 -11.43 -9.25
N ILE A 163 -5.51 -10.26 -9.21
CA ILE A 163 -4.05 -10.13 -9.33
C ILE A 163 -3.34 -10.92 -8.24
N THR A 164 -3.79 -10.84 -6.99
CA THR A 164 -3.18 -11.56 -5.87
C THR A 164 -3.25 -13.08 -6.09
N LYS A 165 -4.40 -13.59 -6.55
CA LYS A 165 -4.54 -15.00 -6.91
C LYS A 165 -3.60 -15.39 -8.05
N ASP A 166 -3.50 -14.54 -9.06
CA ASP A 166 -2.61 -14.76 -10.20
C ASP A 166 -1.15 -14.79 -9.77
N VAL A 167 -0.71 -13.86 -8.90
CA VAL A 167 0.65 -13.85 -8.32
C VAL A 167 0.94 -15.15 -7.58
N VAL A 168 0.02 -15.62 -6.72
CA VAL A 168 0.18 -16.91 -6.01
C VAL A 168 0.35 -18.08 -6.98
N SER A 169 -0.40 -18.10 -8.09
CA SER A 169 -0.28 -19.16 -9.10
C SER A 169 1.06 -19.14 -9.85
N HIS A 170 1.70 -17.97 -9.98
CA HIS A 170 2.99 -17.81 -10.63
C HIS A 170 4.18 -18.30 -9.76
N ALA A 171 3.94 -18.66 -8.50
CA ALA A 171 4.95 -19.28 -7.64
C ALA A 171 5.54 -20.58 -8.24
N ASP A 172 4.75 -21.33 -9.00
CA ASP A 172 5.20 -22.57 -9.65
C ASP A 172 6.11 -22.30 -10.85
N GLN A 173 5.97 -21.16 -11.53
CA GLN A 173 6.89 -20.74 -12.59
C GLN A 173 8.28 -20.43 -12.01
N LEU A 174 8.35 -19.79 -10.84
CA LEU A 174 9.62 -19.57 -10.14
C LEU A 174 10.29 -20.90 -9.73
N LYS A 175 9.50 -21.92 -9.33
CA LYS A 175 10.03 -23.27 -9.08
C LYS A 175 10.55 -23.93 -10.36
N ALA A 176 9.84 -23.77 -11.48
CA ALA A 176 10.28 -24.26 -12.78
C ALA A 176 11.63 -23.64 -13.20
N LEU A 177 11.76 -22.30 -13.07
CA LEU A 177 13.02 -21.59 -13.33
C LEU A 177 14.18 -22.09 -12.46
N ARG A 178 13.95 -22.30 -11.16
CA ARG A 178 14.96 -22.90 -10.25
C ARG A 178 15.37 -24.30 -10.69
N SER A 179 14.42 -25.10 -11.18
CA SER A 179 14.72 -26.46 -11.67
C SER A 179 15.53 -26.46 -12.96
N LEU A 180 15.28 -25.51 -13.87
CA LEU A 180 16.07 -25.32 -15.09
C LEU A 180 17.50 -24.87 -14.73
N ALA A 181 17.64 -23.91 -13.82
CA ALA A 181 18.95 -23.47 -13.32
C ALA A 181 19.74 -24.63 -12.67
N ALA A 182 19.09 -25.43 -11.83
CA ALA A 182 19.72 -26.61 -11.22
C ALA A 182 20.18 -27.62 -12.27
N ARG A 183 19.38 -27.84 -13.32
CA ARG A 183 19.74 -28.71 -14.44
C ARG A 183 20.94 -28.18 -15.23
N ILE A 184 20.99 -26.88 -15.50
CA ILE A 184 22.17 -26.23 -16.12
C ILE A 184 23.41 -26.48 -15.27
N HIS A 185 23.34 -26.22 -13.96
CA HIS A 185 24.45 -26.44 -13.05
C HIS A 185 24.93 -27.91 -13.01
N ASP A 186 24.00 -28.87 -13.10
CA ASP A 186 24.34 -30.29 -13.15
C ASP A 186 25.07 -30.67 -14.46
N GLU A 187 24.60 -30.18 -15.60
CA GLU A 187 25.24 -30.43 -16.90
C GLU A 187 26.63 -29.77 -16.98
N LEU A 188 26.76 -28.53 -16.50
CA LEU A 188 28.06 -27.84 -16.47
C LEU A 188 29.05 -28.51 -15.51
N ARG A 189 28.59 -28.99 -14.34
CA ARG A 189 29.43 -29.75 -13.41
C ARG A 189 29.86 -31.09 -14.03
N GLY A 190 28.94 -31.76 -14.71
CA GLY A 190 29.22 -32.98 -15.46
C GLY A 190 30.26 -32.73 -16.56
N TYR A 191 30.12 -31.63 -17.31
CA TYR A 191 31.11 -31.20 -18.31
C TYR A 191 32.49 -30.97 -17.68
N THR A 192 32.57 -30.22 -16.57
CA THR A 192 33.84 -29.99 -15.86
C THR A 192 34.47 -31.31 -15.40
N ALA A 193 33.67 -32.30 -14.99
CA ALA A 193 34.17 -33.63 -14.64
C ALA A 193 34.79 -34.37 -15.83
N GLU A 194 34.19 -34.29 -17.02
CA GLU A 194 34.76 -34.87 -18.25
C GLU A 194 36.07 -34.17 -18.64
N VAL A 195 36.13 -32.84 -18.59
CA VAL A 195 37.37 -32.08 -18.83
C VAL A 195 38.45 -32.44 -17.80
N ASN A 196 38.08 -32.62 -16.54
CA ASN A 196 39.01 -33.03 -15.48
C ASN A 196 39.53 -34.46 -15.68
N ALA A 197 38.74 -35.37 -16.24
CA ALA A 197 39.21 -36.71 -16.60
C ALA A 197 40.32 -36.64 -17.67
N LEU A 198 40.18 -35.76 -18.67
CA LEU A 198 41.23 -35.50 -19.66
C LEU A 198 42.48 -34.86 -19.02
N ARG A 199 42.29 -33.97 -18.05
CA ARG A 199 43.39 -33.33 -17.30
C ARG A 199 44.17 -34.30 -16.41
N GLN A 200 43.49 -35.25 -15.79
CA GLN A 200 44.08 -36.24 -14.90
C GLN A 200 45.09 -37.12 -15.65
N ASN A 201 44.78 -37.51 -16.89
CA ASN A 201 45.70 -38.26 -17.76
C ASN A 201 47.00 -37.50 -18.06
N ARG A 202 46.99 -36.16 -17.91
CA ARG A 202 48.11 -35.26 -18.23
C ARG A 202 48.75 -34.60 -17.02
N GLN A 203 48.40 -35.02 -15.81
CA GLN A 203 48.91 -34.43 -14.57
C GLN A 203 48.65 -32.91 -14.49
N MET A 204 47.57 -32.42 -15.10
CA MET A 204 47.18 -31.02 -15.02
C MET A 204 46.29 -30.77 -13.78
N PRO A 205 46.33 -29.56 -13.18
CA PRO A 205 45.45 -29.22 -12.07
C PRO A 205 43.97 -29.33 -12.47
N PRO A 206 43.11 -29.88 -11.58
CA PRO A 206 41.68 -29.95 -11.84
C PRO A 206 41.06 -28.55 -11.86
N LEU A 207 40.08 -28.36 -12.73
CA LEU A 207 39.21 -27.19 -12.76
C LEU A 207 38.10 -27.33 -11.72
N GLU A 208 37.75 -26.21 -11.08
CA GLU A 208 36.57 -26.10 -10.22
C GLU A 208 35.40 -25.49 -10.98
N TYR A 209 34.23 -26.10 -10.85
CA TYR A 209 32.99 -25.52 -11.35
C TYR A 209 32.62 -24.28 -10.51
N LYS A 210 32.39 -23.14 -11.17
CA LYS A 210 31.96 -21.89 -10.54
C LYS A 210 30.55 -21.53 -10.98
N THR A 211 29.66 -21.36 -10.00
CA THR A 211 28.33 -20.79 -10.20
C THR A 211 28.44 -19.35 -10.64
N GLY A 212 27.73 -18.97 -11.71
CA GLY A 212 27.86 -17.66 -12.34
C GLY A 212 26.51 -16.96 -12.50
N GLN A 213 26.20 -16.58 -13.74
CA GLN A 213 25.11 -15.67 -14.08
C GLN A 213 23.72 -16.28 -13.87
N VAL A 214 23.56 -17.60 -14.02
CA VAL A 214 22.26 -18.27 -13.89
C VAL A 214 21.75 -18.19 -12.46
N GLY A 215 22.61 -18.50 -11.48
CA GLY A 215 22.26 -18.42 -10.06
C GLY A 215 21.91 -16.99 -9.62
N ALA A 216 22.68 -16.00 -10.08
CA ALA A 216 22.41 -14.59 -9.80
C ALA A 216 21.07 -14.13 -10.39
N THR A 217 20.73 -14.58 -11.60
CA THR A 217 19.46 -14.25 -12.26
C THR A 217 18.28 -14.83 -11.50
N VAL A 218 18.32 -16.10 -11.10
CA VAL A 218 17.27 -16.72 -10.27
C VAL A 218 17.08 -15.99 -8.94
N GLY A 219 18.18 -15.61 -8.27
CA GLY A 219 18.12 -14.85 -7.01
C GLY A 219 17.43 -13.49 -7.20
N ARG A 220 17.80 -12.74 -8.24
CA ARG A 220 17.18 -11.46 -8.57
C ARG A 220 15.68 -11.61 -8.87
N LEU A 221 15.29 -12.59 -9.70
CA LEU A 221 13.88 -12.84 -10.02
C LEU A 221 13.06 -13.22 -8.78
N GLN A 222 13.66 -13.97 -7.85
CA GLN A 222 13.04 -14.30 -6.57
C GLN A 222 12.79 -13.05 -5.73
N GLU A 223 13.78 -12.17 -5.58
CA GLU A 223 13.63 -10.93 -4.82
C GLU A 223 12.58 -9.99 -5.45
N GLU A 224 12.56 -9.88 -6.77
CA GLU A 224 11.57 -9.11 -7.53
C GLU A 224 10.15 -9.67 -7.33
N TYR A 225 9.98 -11.00 -7.39
CA TYR A 225 8.70 -11.66 -7.14
C TYR A 225 8.22 -11.49 -5.69
N GLU A 226 9.11 -11.62 -4.71
CA GLU A 226 8.78 -11.39 -3.29
C GLU A 226 8.41 -9.92 -3.03
N ALA A 227 9.07 -8.98 -3.70
CA ALA A 227 8.67 -7.57 -3.67
C ALA A 227 7.28 -7.36 -4.28
N LEU A 228 6.98 -8.00 -5.41
CA LEU A 228 5.65 -7.95 -6.04
C LEU A 228 4.56 -8.51 -5.12
N SER A 229 4.81 -9.65 -4.47
CA SER A 229 3.88 -10.24 -3.49
C SER A 229 3.62 -9.28 -2.33
N ARG A 230 4.68 -8.67 -1.76
CA ARG A 230 4.54 -7.66 -0.70
C ARG A 230 3.72 -6.45 -1.14
N ARG A 231 3.86 -6.01 -2.39
CA ARG A 231 3.05 -4.92 -2.95
C ARG A 231 1.56 -5.29 -3.06
N CYS A 232 1.25 -6.55 -3.41
CA CYS A 232 -0.14 -7.03 -3.40
C CYS A 232 -0.73 -6.98 -1.98
N ASP A 233 0.02 -7.44 -0.98
CA ASP A 233 -0.41 -7.41 0.42
C ASP A 233 -0.62 -5.97 0.92
N GLN A 234 0.29 -5.05 0.56
CA GLN A 234 0.17 -3.62 0.86
C GLN A 234 -1.08 -3.00 0.22
N LEU A 235 -1.37 -3.33 -1.04
CA LEU A 235 -2.57 -2.86 -1.73
C LEU A 235 -3.84 -3.39 -1.06
N HIS A 236 -3.87 -4.67 -0.69
CA HIS A 236 -5.00 -5.27 0.02
C HIS A 236 -5.23 -4.61 1.40
N ASN A 237 -4.15 -4.36 2.14
CA ASN A 237 -4.22 -3.67 3.43
C ASN A 237 -4.74 -2.23 3.26
N LEU A 238 -4.24 -1.51 2.24
CA LEU A 238 -4.73 -0.17 1.92
C LEU A 238 -6.24 -0.20 1.61
N HIS A 239 -6.70 -1.13 0.78
CA HIS A 239 -8.12 -1.27 0.47
C HIS A 239 -8.98 -1.54 1.71
N THR A 240 -8.51 -2.39 2.62
CA THR A 240 -9.21 -2.70 3.88
C THR A 240 -9.31 -1.47 4.77
N VAL A 241 -8.19 -0.75 4.95
CA VAL A 241 -8.13 0.47 5.76
C VAL A 241 -9.02 1.57 5.17
N VAL A 242 -8.96 1.78 3.85
CA VAL A 242 -9.79 2.79 3.17
C VAL A 242 -11.27 2.43 3.25
N GLU A 243 -11.64 1.15 3.16
CA GLU A 243 -13.02 0.70 3.34
C GLU A 243 -13.52 0.98 4.76
N ASP A 244 -12.76 0.58 5.79
CA ASP A 244 -13.12 0.78 7.19
C ASP A 244 -13.25 2.26 7.55
N LEU A 245 -12.27 3.07 7.14
CA LEU A 245 -12.28 4.51 7.39
C LEU A 245 -13.39 5.21 6.61
N SER A 246 -13.69 4.80 5.38
CA SER A 246 -14.81 5.37 4.64
C SER A 246 -16.14 5.02 5.29
N ASN A 247 -16.35 3.76 5.70
CA ASN A 247 -17.56 3.35 6.41
C ASN A 247 -17.74 4.13 7.72
N ARG A 248 -16.66 4.32 8.48
CA ARG A 248 -16.65 5.14 9.69
C ARG A 248 -17.00 6.60 9.37
N TYR A 249 -16.37 7.20 8.37
CA TYR A 249 -16.66 8.57 7.94
C TYR A 249 -18.13 8.74 7.54
N GLN A 250 -18.67 7.85 6.70
CA GLN A 250 -20.07 7.88 6.27
C GLN A 250 -21.04 7.77 7.45
N SER A 251 -20.75 6.91 8.42
CA SER A 251 -21.55 6.79 9.65
C SER A 251 -21.53 8.07 10.47
N GLN A 252 -20.36 8.68 10.67
CA GLN A 252 -20.23 9.90 11.48
C GLN A 252 -20.90 11.11 10.80
N VAL A 253 -20.72 11.28 9.50
CA VAL A 253 -21.39 12.34 8.73
C VAL A 253 -22.89 12.16 8.74
N SER A 254 -23.39 10.93 8.56
CA SER A 254 -24.83 10.67 8.63
C SER A 254 -25.41 11.01 10.00
N GLY A 255 -24.73 10.61 11.08
CA GLY A 255 -25.14 10.94 12.45
C GLY A 255 -25.10 12.44 12.75
N ALA A 256 -24.09 13.16 12.25
CA ALA A 256 -23.99 14.61 12.39
C ALA A 256 -25.09 15.34 11.61
N LYS A 257 -25.37 14.93 10.38
CA LYS A 257 -26.45 15.50 9.54
C LYS A 257 -27.83 15.27 10.15
N GLU A 258 -28.07 14.08 10.70
CA GLU A 258 -29.34 13.76 11.38
C GLU A 258 -29.51 14.63 12.63
N TRP A 259 -28.46 14.77 13.43
CA TRP A 259 -28.47 15.62 14.61
C TRP A 259 -28.71 17.11 14.27
N LEU A 260 -28.00 17.66 13.29
CA LEU A 260 -28.23 19.03 12.81
C LEU A 260 -29.69 19.24 12.35
N SER A 261 -30.25 18.25 11.67
CA SER A 261 -31.64 18.32 11.21
C SER A 261 -32.65 18.25 12.36
N LYS A 262 -32.37 17.50 13.41
CA LYS A 262 -33.19 17.50 14.64
C LYS A 262 -33.11 18.85 15.36
N LEU A 263 -31.91 19.43 15.48
CA LEU A 263 -31.72 20.74 16.07
C LEU A 263 -32.48 21.84 15.32
N ASP A 264 -32.44 21.83 13.99
CA ASP A 264 -33.21 22.79 13.18
C ASP A 264 -34.71 22.75 13.51
N VAL A 265 -35.27 21.55 13.65
CA VAL A 265 -36.69 21.36 13.98
C VAL A 265 -37.00 21.87 15.38
N GLU A 266 -36.15 21.58 16.36
CA GLU A 266 -36.33 22.02 17.75
C GLU A 266 -36.22 23.53 17.91
N ILE A 267 -35.27 24.17 17.24
CA ILE A 267 -35.11 25.64 17.26
C ILE A 267 -36.28 26.30 16.54
N ALA A 268 -36.72 25.75 15.40
CA ALA A 268 -37.90 26.25 14.70
C ALA A 268 -39.18 26.09 15.54
N ALA A 269 -39.27 25.05 16.38
CA ALA A 269 -40.37 24.87 17.32
C ALA A 269 -40.30 25.90 18.46
N ALA A 270 -39.13 26.10 19.08
CA ALA A 270 -38.94 27.11 20.13
C ALA A 270 -39.26 28.53 19.61
N ALA A 271 -38.78 28.87 18.42
CA ALA A 271 -39.05 30.17 17.80
C ALA A 271 -40.53 30.42 17.46
N LYS A 272 -41.33 29.35 17.31
CA LYS A 272 -42.78 29.43 17.05
C LYS A 272 -43.63 29.43 18.31
N GLU A 273 -43.02 29.19 19.47
CA GLU A 273 -43.75 29.17 20.74
C GLU A 273 -44.31 30.58 21.03
N PRO A 274 -45.63 30.73 21.25
CA PRO A 274 -46.21 32.03 21.57
C PRO A 274 -45.58 32.60 22.84
N THR A 275 -45.11 33.84 22.77
CA THR A 275 -44.48 34.48 23.91
C THR A 275 -45.56 35.02 24.86
N SER A 276 -45.61 34.49 26.08
CA SER A 276 -46.54 34.93 27.13
C SER A 276 -46.19 36.33 27.63
N SER A 277 -47.17 37.08 28.13
CA SER A 277 -46.95 38.36 28.80
C SER A 277 -46.61 38.21 30.29
N ASP A 278 -46.70 36.99 30.85
CA ASP A 278 -46.31 36.71 32.22
C ASP A 278 -44.78 36.48 32.32
N PRO A 279 -44.04 37.27 33.12
CA PRO A 279 -42.64 37.02 33.43
C PRO A 279 -42.29 35.58 33.81
N ALA A 280 -43.18 34.84 34.48
CA ALA A 280 -42.95 33.46 34.88
C ALA A 280 -42.89 32.50 33.69
N ASP A 281 -43.78 32.69 32.70
CA ASP A 281 -43.79 31.90 31.47
C ASP A 281 -42.58 32.22 30.58
N ILE A 282 -42.20 33.50 30.47
CA ILE A 282 -41.00 33.92 29.72
C ILE A 282 -39.74 33.30 30.34
N GLN A 283 -39.65 33.26 31.68
CA GLN A 283 -38.55 32.62 32.39
C GLN A 283 -38.46 31.12 32.07
N ARG A 284 -39.60 30.42 31.99
CA ARG A 284 -39.65 29.01 31.60
C ARG A 284 -39.14 28.79 30.17
N GLN A 285 -39.53 29.65 29.24
CA GLN A 285 -39.04 29.59 27.84
C GLN A 285 -37.53 29.85 27.76
N LEU A 286 -37.01 30.80 28.54
CA LEU A 286 -35.56 31.04 28.66
C LEU A 286 -34.81 29.82 29.19
N GLU A 287 -35.34 29.14 30.21
CA GLU A 287 -34.73 27.92 30.75
C GLU A 287 -34.71 26.78 29.71
N ALA A 288 -35.79 26.63 28.92
CA ALA A 288 -35.86 25.66 27.84
C ALA A 288 -34.81 25.95 26.74
N ILE A 289 -34.65 27.21 26.33
CA ILE A 289 -33.61 27.61 25.35
C ILE A 289 -32.21 27.39 25.90
N ARG A 290 -31.95 27.71 27.17
CA ARG A 290 -30.65 27.48 27.81
C ARG A 290 -30.33 25.99 27.87
N ALA A 291 -31.31 25.15 28.17
CA ALA A 291 -31.14 23.69 28.13
C ALA A 291 -30.84 23.19 26.71
N LEU A 292 -31.55 23.71 25.70
CA LEU A 292 -31.28 23.38 24.30
C LEU A 292 -29.86 23.79 23.87
N ASN A 293 -29.43 25.00 24.25
CA ASN A 293 -28.08 25.49 23.97
C ASN A 293 -27.01 24.63 24.65
N ALA A 294 -27.20 24.25 25.92
CA ALA A 294 -26.28 23.38 26.63
C ALA A 294 -26.11 22.02 25.94
N ARG A 295 -27.23 21.40 25.51
CA ARG A 295 -27.19 20.14 24.76
C ARG A 295 -26.51 20.30 23.39
N MET A 296 -26.76 21.39 22.69
CA MET A 296 -26.13 21.69 21.41
C MET A 296 -24.60 21.80 21.55
N VAL A 297 -24.12 22.49 22.59
CA VAL A 297 -22.69 22.60 22.89
C VAL A 297 -22.08 21.24 23.25
N GLU A 298 -22.79 20.39 23.98
CA GLU A 298 -22.34 19.04 24.32
C GLU A 298 -22.24 18.13 23.08
N GLU A 299 -23.24 18.18 22.20
CA GLU A 299 -23.30 17.34 21.01
C GLU A 299 -22.48 17.88 19.82
N ARG A 300 -21.89 19.08 19.93
CA ARG A 300 -20.94 19.65 18.96
C ARG A 300 -19.80 18.68 18.63
N ARG A 301 -19.39 17.83 19.57
CA ARG A 301 -18.37 16.80 19.35
C ARG A 301 -18.67 15.89 18.16
N ARG A 302 -19.95 15.68 17.79
CA ARG A 302 -20.33 14.86 16.63
C ARG A 302 -19.77 15.43 15.32
N LEU A 303 -19.74 16.76 15.21
CA LEU A 303 -19.13 17.44 14.07
C LEU A 303 -17.61 17.22 14.08
N ASP A 304 -16.97 17.38 15.24
CA ASP A 304 -15.53 17.18 15.36
C ASP A 304 -15.12 15.71 15.08
N GLU A 305 -15.92 14.73 15.52
CA GLU A 305 -15.75 13.30 15.23
C GLU A 305 -15.91 13.00 13.73
N ALA A 306 -16.88 13.61 13.05
CA ALA A 306 -17.06 13.49 11.61
C ALA A 306 -15.88 14.10 10.84
N ARG A 307 -15.37 15.25 11.29
CA ARG A 307 -14.19 15.90 10.73
C ARG A 307 -12.94 15.04 10.90
N ALA A 308 -12.71 14.53 12.11
CA ALA A 308 -11.58 13.66 12.41
C ALA A 308 -11.62 12.38 11.57
N ALA A 309 -12.79 11.74 11.44
CA ALA A 309 -12.95 10.58 10.57
C ALA A 309 -12.64 10.88 9.09
N GLY A 310 -13.00 12.09 8.61
CA GLY A 310 -12.65 12.55 7.27
C GLY A 310 -11.14 12.77 7.08
N GLN A 311 -10.47 13.33 8.09
CA GLN A 311 -9.01 13.53 8.07
C GLN A 311 -8.25 12.20 8.11
N ASP A 312 -8.72 11.24 8.90
CA ASP A 312 -8.16 9.88 8.92
C ASP A 312 -8.26 9.23 7.53
N LEU A 313 -9.43 9.36 6.88
CA LEU A 313 -9.66 8.85 5.53
C LEU A 313 -8.73 9.51 4.50
N LEU A 314 -8.56 10.84 4.56
CA LEU A 314 -7.63 11.56 3.68
C LEU A 314 -6.19 11.08 3.84
N THR A 315 -5.76 10.88 5.08
CA THR A 315 -4.43 10.36 5.38
C THR A 315 -4.21 8.97 4.77
N ALA A 316 -5.25 8.12 4.77
CA ALA A 316 -5.15 6.78 4.20
C ALA A 316 -5.13 6.76 2.66
N VAL A 317 -5.73 7.75 2.01
CA VAL A 317 -5.72 7.89 0.54
C VAL A 317 -4.64 8.85 0.04
N ASP A 318 -3.71 9.27 0.90
CA ASP A 318 -2.59 10.14 0.52
C ASP A 318 -1.74 9.48 -0.58
N GLY A 319 -1.32 10.29 -1.56
CA GLY A 319 -0.60 9.83 -2.74
C GLY A 319 -1.42 9.07 -3.79
N THR A 320 -2.75 8.96 -3.64
CA THR A 320 -3.65 8.43 -4.69
C THR A 320 -4.18 9.56 -5.58
N ASP A 321 -4.59 9.25 -6.82
CA ASP A 321 -5.16 10.23 -7.75
C ASP A 321 -6.48 10.82 -7.21
N GLY A 322 -7.22 10.03 -6.43
CA GLY A 322 -8.47 10.42 -5.81
C GLY A 322 -8.32 11.39 -4.62
N HIS A 323 -7.11 11.57 -4.07
CA HIS A 323 -6.90 12.38 -2.86
C HIS A 323 -7.39 13.82 -3.01
N GLY A 324 -7.10 14.47 -4.16
CA GLY A 324 -7.50 15.86 -4.41
C GLY A 324 -9.02 16.03 -4.42
N GLN A 325 -9.72 15.21 -5.22
CA GLN A 325 -11.17 15.25 -5.29
C GLN A 325 -11.81 14.90 -3.93
N GLN A 326 -11.29 13.88 -3.25
CA GLN A 326 -11.77 13.49 -1.92
C GLN A 326 -11.60 14.62 -0.90
N THR A 327 -10.51 15.38 -0.98
CA THR A 327 -10.25 16.56 -0.13
C THR A 327 -11.28 17.65 -0.37
N ASP A 328 -11.59 17.95 -1.63
CA ASP A 328 -12.57 18.97 -2.00
C ASP A 328 -13.98 18.57 -1.53
N GLU A 329 -14.38 17.32 -1.77
CA GLU A 329 -15.69 16.79 -1.32
C GLU A 329 -15.83 16.85 0.20
N LEU A 330 -14.80 16.40 0.93
CA LEU A 330 -14.77 16.43 2.40
C LEU A 330 -14.79 17.85 2.96
N THR A 331 -14.03 18.76 2.36
CA THR A 331 -13.93 20.16 2.80
C THR A 331 -15.25 20.88 2.61
N ASN A 332 -15.91 20.66 1.47
CA ASN A 332 -17.23 21.25 1.18
C ASN A 332 -18.30 20.70 2.12
N GLU A 333 -18.35 19.39 2.33
CA GLU A 333 -19.32 18.76 3.23
C GLU A 333 -19.14 19.24 4.68
N TRP A 334 -17.89 19.30 5.15
CA TRP A 334 -17.55 19.87 6.45
C TRP A 334 -17.98 21.34 6.56
N GLY A 335 -17.65 22.17 5.56
CA GLY A 335 -18.01 23.58 5.52
C GLY A 335 -19.52 23.79 5.62
N ASN A 336 -20.31 23.01 4.89
CA ASN A 336 -21.77 23.06 4.93
C ASN A 336 -22.33 22.73 6.31
N MET A 337 -21.81 21.68 6.97
CA MET A 337 -22.25 21.31 8.33
C MET A 337 -21.87 22.35 9.37
N GLU A 338 -20.67 22.93 9.26
CA GLU A 338 -20.18 24.00 10.15
C GLU A 338 -21.01 25.27 10.00
N GLU A 339 -21.28 25.68 8.75
CA GLU A 339 -22.12 26.86 8.46
C GLU A 339 -23.53 26.66 9.00
N ARG A 340 -24.13 25.49 8.79
CA ARG A 340 -25.45 25.17 9.34
C ARG A 340 -25.47 25.24 10.87
N TYR A 341 -24.48 24.64 11.55
CA TYR A 341 -24.35 24.73 13.00
C TYR A 341 -24.23 26.18 13.48
N LYS A 342 -23.43 26.99 12.78
CA LYS A 342 -23.25 28.41 13.10
C LYS A 342 -24.58 29.17 12.98
N LEU A 343 -25.31 29.01 11.88
CA LEU A 343 -26.61 29.65 11.68
C LEU A 343 -27.63 29.27 12.75
N VAL A 344 -27.69 27.98 13.09
CA VAL A 344 -28.52 27.41 14.17
C VAL A 344 -28.18 28.05 15.51
N THR A 345 -26.89 28.11 15.84
CA THR A 345 -26.40 28.69 17.11
C THR A 345 -26.72 30.19 17.19
N GLU A 346 -26.48 30.94 16.10
CA GLU A 346 -26.80 32.37 16.03
C GLU A 346 -28.30 32.63 16.17
N SER A 347 -29.14 31.83 15.50
CA SER A 347 -30.60 31.92 15.62
C SER A 347 -31.07 31.66 17.05
N LEU A 348 -30.53 30.63 17.71
CA LEU A 348 -30.87 30.30 19.10
C LEU A 348 -30.45 31.42 20.06
N GLN A 349 -29.24 31.97 19.88
CA GLN A 349 -28.73 33.06 20.70
C GLN A 349 -29.55 34.33 20.52
N ASN A 350 -29.94 34.66 19.28
CA ASN A 350 -30.82 35.79 19.00
C ASN A 350 -32.19 35.63 19.67
N HIS A 351 -32.76 34.43 19.63
CA HIS A 351 -34.02 34.13 20.29
C HIS A 351 -33.91 34.22 21.82
N ALA A 352 -32.83 33.69 22.41
CA ALA A 352 -32.53 33.82 23.83
C ALA A 352 -32.42 35.29 24.27
N ASN A 353 -31.69 36.11 23.50
CA ASN A 353 -31.53 37.53 23.78
C ASN A 353 -32.87 38.28 23.70
N ALA A 354 -33.71 37.96 22.72
CA ALA A 354 -35.04 38.56 22.59
C ALA A 354 -35.95 38.21 23.78
N LEU A 355 -35.98 36.95 24.21
CA LEU A 355 -36.74 36.55 25.40
C LEU A 355 -36.18 37.18 26.68
N GLN A 356 -34.85 37.32 26.81
CA GLN A 356 -34.24 37.96 27.97
C GLN A 356 -34.61 39.45 28.05
N ALA A 357 -34.62 40.16 26.92
CA ALA A 357 -35.06 41.54 26.85
C ALA A 357 -36.54 41.68 27.23
N LEU A 358 -37.40 40.79 26.70
CA LEU A 358 -38.82 40.78 27.01
C LEU A 358 -39.09 40.42 28.48
N HIS A 359 -38.30 39.51 29.06
CA HIS A 359 -38.40 39.17 30.48
C HIS A 359 -38.13 40.39 31.35
N THR A 360 -37.04 41.11 31.10
CA THR A 360 -36.70 42.35 31.82
C THR A 360 -37.79 43.40 31.68
N GLN A 361 -38.35 43.59 30.48
CA GLN A 361 -39.45 44.52 30.24
C GLN A 361 -40.70 44.11 31.04
N SER A 362 -41.06 42.83 31.03
CA SER A 362 -42.26 42.33 31.70
C SER A 362 -42.14 42.40 33.23
N GLN A 363 -40.94 42.21 33.78
CA GLN A 363 -40.66 42.43 35.20
C GLN A 363 -40.84 43.90 35.58
N GLY A 364 -40.28 44.83 34.81
CA GLY A 364 -40.45 46.27 35.08
C GLY A 364 -41.92 46.72 35.01
N VAL A 365 -42.72 46.14 34.11
CA VAL A 365 -44.17 46.38 34.07
C VAL A 365 -44.87 45.83 35.32
N ARG A 366 -44.50 44.62 35.77
CA ARG A 366 -45.06 44.01 36.99
C ARG A 366 -44.70 44.82 38.24
N GLU A 367 -43.44 45.21 38.39
CA GLU A 367 -42.96 46.09 39.48
C GLU A 367 -43.73 47.41 39.49
N GLY A 368 -43.86 48.08 38.33
CA GLY A 368 -44.64 49.32 38.24
C GLY A 368 -46.13 49.13 38.55
N MET A 369 -46.72 47.97 38.22
CA MET A 369 -48.10 47.64 38.62
C MET A 369 -48.22 47.43 40.13
N ASP A 370 -47.27 46.71 40.75
CA ASP A 370 -47.25 46.47 42.19
C ASP A 370 -47.08 47.79 42.96
N ASP A 371 -46.19 48.69 42.51
CA ASP A 371 -46.02 50.04 43.07
C ASP A 371 -47.33 50.86 43.01
N MET A 372 -48.04 50.80 41.87
CA MET A 372 -49.33 51.47 41.71
C MET A 372 -50.40 50.89 42.65
N LEU A 373 -50.43 49.57 42.84
CA LEU A 373 -51.35 48.91 43.77
C LEU A 373 -51.05 49.25 45.22
N GLU A 374 -49.77 49.29 45.61
CA GLU A 374 -49.35 49.71 46.94
C GLU A 374 -49.73 51.18 47.20
N TRP A 375 -49.46 52.07 46.25
CA TRP A 375 -49.86 53.47 46.33
C TRP A 375 -51.38 53.64 46.44
N LEU A 376 -52.16 52.91 45.63
CA LEU A 376 -53.63 52.92 45.71
C LEU A 376 -54.11 52.46 47.08
N GLY A 377 -53.58 51.35 47.60
CA GLY A 377 -53.94 50.83 48.91
C GLY A 377 -53.57 51.79 50.06
N ALA A 378 -52.39 52.41 50.00
CA ALA A 378 -51.97 53.44 50.94
C ALA A 378 -52.89 54.66 50.89
N THR A 379 -53.26 55.10 49.69
CA THR A 379 -54.16 56.23 49.46
C THR A 379 -55.59 55.94 49.93
N GLU A 380 -56.12 54.76 49.64
CA GLU A 380 -57.45 54.31 50.09
C GLU A 380 -57.53 54.18 51.61
N ASN A 381 -56.51 53.59 52.24
CA ASN A 381 -56.40 53.53 53.69
C ASN A 381 -56.30 54.94 54.30
N GLY A 382 -55.51 55.83 53.70
CA GLY A 382 -55.44 57.23 54.10
C GLY A 382 -56.79 57.94 54.03
N LEU A 383 -57.57 57.67 52.98
CA LEU A 383 -58.93 58.18 52.83
C LEU A 383 -59.90 57.62 53.88
N ASN A 384 -59.83 56.32 54.18
CA ASN A 384 -60.68 55.67 55.17
C ASN A 384 -60.39 56.14 56.62
N VAL A 385 -59.14 56.53 56.90
CA VAL A 385 -58.73 57.08 58.20
C VAL A 385 -58.97 58.59 58.29
N ALA A 386 -59.20 59.27 57.17
CA ALA A 386 -59.46 60.70 57.14
C ALA A 386 -60.73 61.05 57.94
N LYS A 387 -60.62 62.08 58.80
CA LYS A 387 -61.77 62.59 59.58
C LYS A 387 -62.87 63.07 58.62
N PRO A 388 -64.16 62.87 58.96
CA PRO A 388 -65.26 63.47 58.22
C PRO A 388 -65.09 64.99 58.22
N LEU A 389 -65.11 65.59 57.03
CA LEU A 389 -65.01 67.04 56.89
C LEU A 389 -66.19 67.73 57.61
N PRO A 390 -65.96 68.80 58.38
CA PRO A 390 -67.03 69.56 59.02
C PRO A 390 -67.99 70.13 57.96
N LEU A 391 -69.30 69.93 58.10
CA LEU A 391 -70.29 70.50 57.16
C LEU A 391 -70.47 72.04 57.25
N ASP A 392 -69.72 72.69 58.14
CA ASP A 392 -69.78 74.13 58.39
C ASP A 392 -68.75 74.87 57.53
N LYS A 393 -69.22 75.84 56.72
CA LYS A 393 -68.43 76.54 55.68
C LYS A 393 -67.19 77.25 56.23
N GLU A 394 -67.27 77.79 57.44
CA GLU A 394 -66.16 78.51 58.08
C GLU A 394 -65.10 77.54 58.62
N LYS A 395 -65.51 76.41 59.18
CA LYS A 395 -64.60 75.37 59.69
C LYS A 395 -63.94 74.55 58.60
N LEU A 396 -64.64 74.34 57.49
CA LEU A 396 -64.10 73.67 56.29
C LEU A 396 -63.02 74.55 55.63
N ALA A 397 -63.22 75.87 55.60
CA ALA A 397 -62.22 76.81 55.12
C ALA A 397 -60.95 76.84 56.00
N GLU A 398 -61.12 76.74 57.33
CA GLU A 398 -60.02 76.68 58.30
C GLU A 398 -59.20 75.37 58.18
N GLU A 399 -59.87 74.22 58.03
CA GLU A 399 -59.17 72.94 57.81
C GLU A 399 -58.47 72.86 56.46
N VAL A 400 -59.06 73.39 55.38
CA VAL A 400 -58.41 73.45 54.06
C VAL A 400 -57.18 74.36 54.07
N CYS A 401 -57.24 75.50 54.79
CA CYS A 401 -56.08 76.38 54.95
C CYS A 401 -54.94 75.67 55.70
N LEU A 402 -55.25 74.97 56.80
CA LEU A 402 -54.28 74.18 57.56
C LEU A 402 -53.70 73.01 56.75
N TRP A 403 -54.51 72.37 55.91
CA TRP A 403 -54.06 71.29 55.03
C TRP A 403 -53.11 71.78 53.93
N VAL A 404 -53.31 73.00 53.44
CA VAL A 404 -52.46 73.65 52.43
C VAL A 404 -51.19 74.25 53.04
N GLU A 405 -51.23 74.77 54.27
CA GLU A 405 -50.08 75.35 54.96
C GLU A 405 -49.16 74.30 55.61
N GLY A 406 -49.66 73.11 55.90
CA GLY A 406 -48.93 72.05 56.63
C GLY A 406 -48.06 71.11 55.79
N ARG A 407 -48.10 71.17 54.45
CA ARG A 407 -47.26 70.34 53.58
C ARG A 407 -46.19 71.16 52.88
N GLU A 408 -44.93 70.75 53.03
CA GLU A 408 -43.86 71.25 52.18
C GLU A 408 -44.10 70.84 50.71
N LEU A 409 -43.69 71.70 49.77
CA LEU A 409 -43.82 71.47 48.31
C LEU A 409 -43.22 70.11 47.84
N SER A 410 -42.35 69.49 48.64
CA SER A 410 -41.77 68.16 48.44
C SER A 410 -42.75 67.00 48.66
N GLU A 411 -43.89 67.20 49.34
CA GLU A 411 -44.90 66.15 49.51
C GLU A 411 -45.98 66.16 48.43
N TRP A 412 -46.13 67.26 47.69
CA TRP A 412 -47.07 67.33 46.57
C TRP A 412 -46.64 66.43 45.39
N SER A 413 -45.36 66.07 45.30
CA SER A 413 -44.85 65.07 44.34
C SER A 413 -45.22 63.62 44.70
N LEU A 414 -45.70 63.35 45.93
CA LEU A 414 -46.18 62.01 46.36
C LEU A 414 -47.64 61.73 45.99
N LEU A 415 -48.45 62.77 45.72
CA LEU A 415 -49.87 62.65 45.36
C LEU A 415 -50.10 62.48 43.85
N ILE A 416 -49.12 62.85 43.03
CA ILE A 416 -49.06 62.53 41.61
C ILE A 416 -47.64 62.01 41.36
N PRO A 417 -47.42 60.69 41.28
CA PRO A 417 -46.12 60.18 40.89
C PRO A 417 -45.88 60.55 39.42
N LEU A 418 -45.29 61.72 39.17
CA LEU A 418 -44.82 62.14 37.86
C LEU A 418 -43.77 61.15 37.31
N GLU A 419 -43.10 60.40 38.19
CA GLU A 419 -42.16 59.33 37.84
C GLU A 419 -42.83 58.01 37.42
N ALA A 420 -44.07 57.73 37.87
CA ALA A 420 -44.85 56.61 37.34
C ALA A 420 -45.38 56.91 35.92
N CYS A 421 -45.74 58.17 35.64
CA CYS A 421 -46.15 58.60 34.31
C CYS A 421 -44.99 58.68 33.30
N SER A 422 -43.75 59.00 33.73
CA SER A 422 -42.60 59.02 32.82
C SER A 422 -42.22 57.61 32.34
N SER A 423 -42.42 56.60 33.19
CA SER A 423 -42.23 55.18 32.85
C SER A 423 -43.28 54.65 31.85
N VAL A 424 -44.50 55.22 31.86
CA VAL A 424 -45.56 54.93 30.87
C VAL A 424 -45.43 55.78 29.61
N SER A 425 -44.75 56.93 29.65
CA SER A 425 -44.59 57.78 28.46
C SER A 425 -43.59 57.23 27.44
N ILE A 426 -42.82 56.19 27.77
CA ILE A 426 -42.02 55.40 26.79
C ILE A 426 -42.91 54.36 26.07
N PHE A 427 -44.15 54.13 26.53
CA PHE A 427 -45.06 53.10 26.01
C PHE A 427 -46.01 53.58 24.88
N ILE A 428 -45.90 54.82 24.40
CA ILE A 428 -46.70 55.37 23.26
C ILE A 428 -45.80 55.86 22.11
N SER A 429 -44.75 55.14 21.73
CA SER A 429 -44.06 55.36 20.45
C SER A 429 -43.59 54.06 19.82
#